data_AF-A0A2I8F2X6-F1
#
_entry.id   AF-A0A2I8F2X6-F1
#
_cell.length_a   1.000
_cell.length_b   1.000
_cell.length_c   1.000
_cell.angle_alpha   90.00
_cell.angle_beta   90.00
_cell.angle_gamma   90.00
#
_symmetry.space_group_name_H-M   'P 1'
#
loop_
_entity.id
_entity.type
_entity.pdbx_description
1 polymer ?
#
loop_
_entity_poly.entity_id
_entity_poly.type
_entity_poly.pdbx_seq_one_letter_code
_entity_poly.pdbx_strand_id
1 'polypeptide(L)'
;MYWGANVTFYLNTACVTGEAKHFVASKPGLSSLSNKTVGMPVPPDAARYFHEYIVPAGQPMTVRAQISSQQLINGKQYRVTDPATASTFVPEHGHDYEILVQDNDGPDEIFARELVSSVNGTSTVPHPLKSTSSCKS
;
A
#
# COMPACT_ATOMS: atom_id res chain seq x y z
N MET A 1 -4.99 -14.31 11.60
CA MET A 1 -3.79 -14.16 10.77
C MET A 1 -4.16 -13.29 9.58
N TYR A 2 -3.44 -12.19 9.33
CA TYR A 2 -3.67 -11.34 8.15
C TYR A 2 -2.97 -11.96 6.94
N TRP A 3 -3.70 -12.09 5.83
CA TRP A 3 -3.26 -12.67 4.55
C TRP A 3 -3.28 -11.63 3.42
N GLY A 4 -3.06 -10.34 3.70
CA GLY A 4 -3.11 -9.31 2.67
C GLY A 4 -1.83 -9.18 1.84
N ALA A 5 -1.58 -8.00 1.28
CA ALA A 5 -0.41 -7.77 0.44
C ALA A 5 0.87 -7.60 1.27
N ASN A 6 1.98 -8.09 0.74
CA ASN A 6 3.31 -7.63 1.15
C ASN A 6 3.58 -6.30 0.45
N VAL A 7 3.73 -5.22 1.21
CA VAL A 7 3.88 -3.86 0.69
C VAL A 7 5.22 -3.30 1.14
N THR A 8 5.99 -2.75 0.21
CA THR A 8 7.25 -2.04 0.45
C THR A 8 7.15 -0.62 -0.06
N PHE A 9 7.54 0.35 0.75
CA PHE A 9 7.68 1.74 0.33
C PHE A 9 9.14 2.04 0.04
N TYR A 10 9.39 2.69 -1.08
CA TYR A 10 10.67 3.26 -1.49
C TYR A 10 10.54 4.78 -1.48
N LEU A 11 11.35 5.45 -0.68
CA LEU A 11 11.28 6.89 -0.46
C LEU A 11 12.23 7.63 -1.41
N ASN A 12 11.83 8.84 -1.83
CA ASN A 12 12.60 9.73 -2.70
C ASN A 12 13.01 9.09 -4.04
N THR A 13 12.15 8.22 -4.59
CA THR A 13 12.37 7.56 -5.88
C THR A 13 11.04 7.29 -6.59
N ALA A 14 11.06 7.40 -7.91
CA ALA A 14 9.92 7.14 -8.79
C ALA A 14 9.91 5.71 -9.37
N CYS A 15 10.86 4.86 -8.96
CA CYS A 15 11.03 3.49 -9.42
C CYS A 15 11.56 2.60 -8.30
N VAL A 16 11.41 1.29 -8.47
CA VAL A 16 11.90 0.28 -7.52
C VAL A 16 13.43 0.18 -7.60
N THR A 17 14.12 0.40 -6.49
CA THR A 17 15.59 0.32 -6.39
C THR A 17 16.04 -0.07 -4.99
N GLY A 18 17.14 -0.82 -4.90
CA GLY A 18 17.78 -1.13 -3.62
C GLY A 18 18.56 0.04 -3.00
N GLU A 19 18.87 1.08 -3.79
CA GLU A 19 19.69 2.22 -3.36
C GLU A 19 18.89 3.26 -2.56
N ALA A 20 17.59 3.37 -2.83
CA ALA A 20 16.70 4.27 -2.10
C ALA A 20 16.40 3.72 -0.70
N LYS A 21 16.18 4.63 0.25
CA LYS A 21 15.65 4.25 1.58
C LYS A 21 14.31 3.55 1.38
N HIS A 22 14.17 2.34 1.90
CA HIS A 22 12.95 1.56 1.77
C HIS A 22 12.64 0.77 3.04
N PHE A 23 11.37 0.43 3.23
CA PHE A 23 10.93 -0.40 4.35
C PHE A 23 9.65 -1.18 4.00
N VAL A 24 9.45 -2.30 4.68
CA VAL A 24 8.24 -3.11 4.56
C VAL A 24 7.12 -2.43 5.35
N ALA A 25 6.12 -1.91 4.65
CA ALA A 25 4.96 -1.22 5.21
C ALA A 25 3.84 -2.18 5.62
N SER A 26 3.78 -3.37 5.02
CA SER A 26 2.84 -4.42 5.42
C SER A 26 3.39 -5.78 5.03
N LYS A 27 3.21 -6.79 5.90
CA LYS A 27 3.57 -8.18 5.58
C LYS A 27 2.66 -9.17 6.30
N PRO A 28 1.94 -10.03 5.56
CA PRO A 28 1.14 -11.12 6.11
C PRO A 28 1.91 -11.95 7.14
N GLY A 29 1.24 -12.26 8.26
CA GLY A 29 1.76 -13.14 9.31
C GLY A 29 2.89 -12.58 10.18
N LEU A 30 3.42 -11.38 9.89
CA LEU A 30 4.52 -10.75 10.65
C LEU A 30 4.17 -9.37 11.21
N SER A 31 3.20 -8.66 10.63
CA SER A 31 2.80 -7.35 11.15
C SER A 31 1.83 -7.49 12.33
N SER A 32 2.25 -6.95 13.47
CA SER A 32 1.45 -6.89 14.70
C SER A 32 0.22 -5.99 14.50
N LEU A 33 -0.87 -6.37 15.17
CA LEU A 33 -2.17 -5.69 15.30
C LEU A 33 -2.08 -4.33 16.01
N SER A 34 -1.10 -3.48 15.67
CA SER A 34 -0.93 -2.18 16.31
C SER A 34 -1.57 -1.09 15.45
N ASN A 35 -2.85 -0.84 15.70
CA ASN A 35 -3.54 0.35 15.21
C ASN A 35 -3.03 1.54 16.03
N LYS A 36 -1.91 2.15 15.61
CA LYS A 36 -1.44 3.41 16.16
C LYS A 36 -1.77 4.50 15.15
N THR A 37 -2.79 5.29 15.46
CA THR A 37 -3.11 6.50 14.69
C THR A 37 -2.06 7.56 14.97
N VAL A 38 -1.34 7.97 13.94
CA VAL A 38 -0.37 9.07 13.90
C VAL A 38 -1.02 10.31 13.30
N GLY A 39 -2.02 10.15 12.41
CA GLY A 39 -2.69 11.23 11.67
C GLY A 39 -4.21 11.32 11.88
N MET A 40 -4.94 11.58 10.79
CA MET A 40 -6.40 11.73 10.78
C MET A 40 -7.14 10.46 11.24
N PRO A 41 -8.36 10.58 11.81
CA PRO A 41 -9.21 9.43 12.09
C PRO A 41 -9.42 8.60 10.84
N VAL A 42 -9.38 7.27 11.01
CA VAL A 42 -9.52 6.30 9.94
C VAL A 42 -10.92 6.40 9.29
N PRO A 43 -11.06 6.31 7.96
CA PRO A 43 -12.36 6.34 7.32
C PRO A 43 -13.23 5.13 7.71
N PRO A 44 -14.57 5.25 7.70
CA PRO A 44 -15.47 4.19 8.17
C PRO A 44 -15.35 2.85 7.43
N ASP A 45 -14.82 2.87 6.21
CA ASP A 45 -14.66 1.71 5.33
C ASP A 45 -13.24 1.12 5.34
N ALA A 46 -12.35 1.62 6.20
CA ALA A 46 -10.98 1.13 6.24
C ALA A 46 -10.90 -0.33 6.65
N ALA A 47 -9.82 -0.98 6.21
CA ALA A 47 -9.52 -2.34 6.60
C ALA A 47 -9.33 -2.44 8.13
N ARG A 48 -9.76 -3.57 8.71
CA ARG A 48 -9.60 -3.87 10.15
C ARG A 48 -8.15 -3.76 10.64
N TYR A 49 -7.18 -3.95 9.75
CA TYR A 49 -5.76 -3.90 10.03
C TYR A 49 -5.10 -2.90 9.08
N PHE A 50 -4.49 -1.86 9.65
CA PHE A 50 -3.78 -0.83 8.90
C PHE A 50 -2.51 -0.41 9.66
N HIS A 51 -1.57 0.18 8.92
CA HIS A 51 -0.36 0.77 9.46
C HIS A 51 -0.22 2.19 8.95
N GLU A 52 0.17 3.11 9.84
CA GLU A 52 0.42 4.50 9.50
C GLU A 52 1.91 4.80 9.53
N TYR A 53 2.37 5.56 8.55
CA TYR A 53 3.77 5.92 8.38
C TYR A 53 3.88 7.41 8.02
N ILE A 54 4.87 8.08 8.59
CA ILE A 54 5.26 9.44 8.16
C ILE A 54 6.32 9.29 7.07
N VAL A 55 6.08 9.91 5.92
CA VAL A 55 6.97 9.88 4.76
C VAL A 55 7.36 11.30 4.34
N PRO A 56 8.50 11.50 3.64
CA PRO A 56 8.85 12.80 3.07
C PRO A 56 7.80 13.24 2.03
N ALA A 57 7.27 14.45 2.20
CA ALA A 57 6.41 15.10 1.21
C ALA A 57 7.24 15.85 0.16
N GLY A 58 6.63 16.09 -1.01
CA GLY A 58 7.25 16.80 -2.13
C GLY A 58 8.34 16.02 -2.88
N GLN A 59 8.55 14.75 -2.52
CA GLN A 59 9.48 13.84 -3.19
C GLN A 59 8.73 12.60 -3.68
N PRO A 60 9.14 11.97 -4.79
CA PRO A 60 8.51 10.74 -5.26
C PRO A 60 8.58 9.63 -4.20
N MET A 61 7.44 8.97 -3.98
CA MET A 61 7.36 7.72 -3.25
C MET A 61 6.91 6.62 -4.20
N THR A 62 7.56 5.47 -4.14
CA THR A 62 7.16 4.27 -4.90
C THR A 62 6.64 3.22 -3.94
N VAL A 63 5.46 2.71 -4.24
CA VAL A 63 4.83 1.58 -3.57
C VAL A 63 5.04 0.35 -4.43
N ARG A 64 5.56 -0.72 -3.85
CA ARG A 64 5.60 -2.06 -4.47
C ARG A 64 4.74 -3.00 -3.63
N ALA A 65 3.80 -3.69 -4.28
CA ALA A 65 2.91 -4.64 -3.62
C ALA A 65 3.02 -6.03 -4.26
N GLN A 66 2.75 -7.06 -3.48
CA GLN A 66 2.64 -8.44 -3.94
C GLN A 66 1.67 -9.21 -3.05
N ILE A 67 0.64 -9.82 -3.63
CA ILE A 67 -0.30 -10.66 -2.89
C ILE A 67 0.15 -12.13 -2.94
N SER A 68 -0.11 -12.85 -1.85
CA SER A 68 -0.03 -14.31 -1.81
C SER A 68 -1.36 -14.85 -1.34
N SER A 69 -2.05 -15.60 -2.18
CA SER A 69 -3.33 -16.24 -1.85
C SER A 69 -3.16 -17.75 -1.66
N GLN A 70 -4.12 -18.36 -0.96
CA GLN A 70 -4.28 -19.81 -0.94
C GLN A 70 -5.36 -20.19 -1.95
N GLN A 71 -4.99 -20.98 -2.95
CA GLN A 71 -5.93 -21.49 -3.95
C GLN A 71 -6.10 -23.00 -3.79
N LEU A 72 -7.34 -23.47 -3.98
CA LEU A 72 -7.64 -24.90 -3.98
C LEU A 72 -7.63 -25.39 -5.42
N ILE A 73 -6.59 -26.14 -5.80
CA ILE A 73 -6.45 -26.70 -7.16
C ILE A 73 -6.55 -28.21 -7.03
N ASN A 74 -7.55 -28.81 -7.67
CA ASN A 74 -7.82 -30.26 -7.63
C ASN A 74 -7.87 -30.83 -6.20
N GLY A 75 -8.50 -30.13 -5.27
CA GLY A 75 -8.65 -30.57 -3.87
C GLY A 75 -7.41 -30.39 -3.00
N LYS A 76 -6.29 -29.87 -3.53
CA LYS A 76 -5.08 -29.57 -2.77
C LYS A 76 -4.90 -28.06 -2.63
N GLN A 77 -4.51 -27.62 -1.45
CA GLN A 77 -4.16 -26.22 -1.20
C GLN A 77 -2.78 -25.91 -1.78
N TYR A 78 -2.73 -24.88 -2.62
CA TYR A 78 -1.50 -24.29 -3.14
C TYR A 78 -1.41 -22.85 -2.67
N ARG A 79 -0.19 -22.43 -2.33
CA ARG A 79 0.12 -21.02 -2.18
C ARG A 79 0.45 -20.46 -3.56
N VAL A 80 -0.36 -19.53 -4.03
CA VAL A 80 -0.12 -18.78 -5.27
C VAL A 80 0.41 -17.41 -4.88
N THR A 81 1.34 -16.88 -5.67
CA THR A 81 1.94 -15.57 -5.42
C THR A 81 2.02 -14.85 -6.74
N ASP A 82 1.29 -13.74 -6.81
CA ASP A 82 1.15 -12.99 -8.04
C ASP A 82 2.43 -12.17 -8.32
N PRO A 83 2.67 -11.80 -9.59
CA PRO A 83 3.75 -10.88 -9.92
C PRO A 83 3.60 -9.57 -9.15
N ALA A 84 4.68 -9.10 -8.55
CA ALA A 84 4.64 -7.83 -7.83
C ALA A 84 4.38 -6.66 -8.79
N THR A 85 3.49 -5.76 -8.40
CA THR A 85 3.22 -4.51 -9.11
C THR A 85 3.83 -3.32 -8.37
N ALA A 86 4.08 -2.23 -9.10
CA ALA A 86 4.61 -1.01 -8.50
C ALA A 86 3.96 0.24 -9.10
N SER A 87 3.73 1.21 -8.23
CA SER A 87 3.15 2.51 -8.56
C SER A 87 3.87 3.62 -7.79
N THR A 88 3.91 4.81 -8.36
CA THR A 88 4.54 5.99 -7.75
C THR A 88 3.63 7.20 -7.78
N PHE A 89 3.80 8.06 -6.79
CA PHE A 89 3.18 9.38 -6.69
C PHE A 89 4.05 10.29 -5.82
N VAL A 90 3.69 11.57 -5.74
CA VAL A 90 4.37 12.55 -4.90
C VAL A 90 3.40 12.98 -3.80
N PRO A 91 3.56 12.51 -2.55
CA PRO A 91 2.72 12.96 -1.45
C PRO A 91 2.92 14.45 -1.16
N GLU A 92 1.84 15.18 -0.93
CA GLU A 92 1.86 16.61 -0.67
C GLU A 92 2.00 16.91 0.83
N HIS A 93 2.45 18.13 1.16
CA HIS A 93 2.64 18.55 2.54
C HIS A 93 1.30 18.74 3.24
N GLY A 94 1.10 18.09 4.38
CA GLY A 94 -0.11 18.27 5.21
C GLY A 94 -1.31 17.41 4.79
N HIS A 95 -1.10 16.45 3.88
CA HIS A 95 -2.11 15.51 3.42
C HIS A 95 -1.79 14.10 3.90
N ASP A 96 -2.82 13.35 4.31
CA ASP A 96 -2.69 11.93 4.61
C ASP A 96 -3.24 11.11 3.44
N TYR A 97 -2.55 10.01 3.11
CA TYR A 97 -2.93 9.12 2.03
C TYR A 97 -3.06 7.69 2.54
N GLU A 98 -4.09 7.01 2.08
CA GLU A 98 -4.27 5.57 2.27
C GLU A 98 -3.88 4.84 1.00
N ILE A 99 -3.04 3.81 1.18
CA ILE A 99 -2.66 2.88 0.12
C ILE A 99 -3.46 1.60 0.29
N LEU A 100 -4.25 1.26 -0.72
CA LEU A 100 -5.03 0.04 -0.79
C LEU A 100 -4.41 -0.88 -1.83
N VAL A 101 -4.36 -2.18 -1.52
CA VAL A 101 -4.00 -3.22 -2.48
C VAL A 101 -5.17 -4.18 -2.54
N GLN A 102 -5.79 -4.30 -3.70
CA GLN A 102 -6.95 -5.17 -3.91
C GLN A 102 -6.62 -6.27 -4.91
N ASP A 103 -7.10 -7.47 -4.59
CA ASP A 103 -7.21 -8.58 -5.52
C ASP A 103 -8.48 -8.37 -6.35
N ASN A 104 -8.36 -8.29 -7.67
CA ASN A 104 -9.43 -7.92 -8.59
C ASN A 104 -9.80 -9.06 -9.57
N ASP A 105 -9.67 -10.33 -9.18
CA ASP A 105 -9.84 -11.48 -10.10
C ASP A 105 -8.96 -11.34 -11.37
N GLY A 106 -7.81 -10.66 -11.21
CA GLY A 106 -6.90 -10.15 -12.23
C GLY A 106 -5.59 -9.67 -11.58
N PRO A 107 -4.66 -8.99 -12.30
CA PRO A 107 -3.42 -8.53 -11.69
C PRO A 107 -3.69 -7.56 -10.53
N ASP A 108 -2.98 -7.75 -9.41
CA ASP A 108 -3.07 -6.90 -8.22
C ASP A 108 -2.98 -5.40 -8.56
N GLU A 109 -3.98 -4.62 -8.13
CA GLU A 109 -3.97 -3.18 -8.32
C GLU A 109 -3.68 -2.44 -7.01
N ILE A 110 -2.80 -1.45 -7.12
CA ILE A 110 -2.47 -0.51 -6.04
C ILE A 110 -3.31 0.74 -6.28
N PHE A 111 -4.08 1.15 -5.27
CA PHE A 111 -4.83 2.39 -5.26
C PHE A 111 -4.29 3.31 -4.16
N ALA A 112 -4.37 4.61 -4.41
CA ALA A 112 -4.20 5.61 -3.38
C ALA A 112 -5.49 6.42 -3.25
N ARG A 113 -5.82 6.81 -2.03
CA ARG A 113 -6.85 7.80 -1.75
C ARG A 113 -6.36 8.77 -0.71
N GLU A 114 -6.64 10.05 -0.92
CA GLU A 114 -6.38 11.09 0.07
C GLU A 114 -7.49 11.04 1.13
N LEU A 115 -7.12 11.13 2.39
CA LEU A 115 -8.08 11.29 3.48
C LEU A 115 -8.42 12.77 3.60
N VAL A 116 -9.72 13.08 3.66
CA VAL A 116 -10.19 14.45 3.82
C VAL A 116 -11.02 14.55 5.08
N SER A 117 -10.58 15.38 6.02
CA SER A 117 -11.34 15.66 7.24
C SER A 117 -12.36 16.77 7.02
N SER A 118 -13.57 16.56 7.53
CA SER A 118 -14.63 17.56 7.57
C SER A 118 -15.34 17.56 8.92
N VAL A 119 -16.23 18.51 9.15
CA VAL A 119 -17.10 18.54 10.34
C VAL A 119 -17.99 17.30 10.48
N ASN A 120 -18.19 16.56 9.39
CA ASN A 120 -19.00 15.34 9.35
C ASN A 120 -18.15 14.06 9.47
N GLY A 121 -16.85 14.18 9.72
CA GLY A 121 -15.91 13.06 9.82
C GLY A 121 -14.92 12.99 8.64
N THR A 122 -14.20 11.87 8.57
CA THR A 122 -13.21 11.57 7.53
C THR A 122 -13.87 10.92 6.32
N SER A 123 -13.62 11.47 5.13
CA SER A 123 -13.94 10.88 3.84
C SER A 123 -12.67 10.59 3.04
N THR A 124 -12.82 9.99 1.85
CA THR A 124 -11.69 9.73 0.97
C THR A 124 -11.95 10.21 -0.45
N VAL A 125 -10.90 10.66 -1.13
CA VAL A 125 -10.92 11.06 -2.54
C VAL A 125 -9.87 10.26 -3.29
N PRO A 126 -10.17 9.66 -4.45
CA PRO A 126 -9.17 8.94 -5.24
C PRO A 126 -7.96 9.81 -5.55
N HIS A 127 -6.76 9.27 -5.32
CA HIS A 127 -5.51 9.94 -5.65
C HIS A 127 -4.82 9.19 -6.80
N PRO A 128 -4.46 9.87 -7.90
CA PRO A 128 -3.89 9.21 -9.06
C PRO A 128 -2.51 8.64 -8.75
N LEU A 129 -2.28 7.42 -9.21
CA LEU A 129 -0.99 6.75 -9.17
C LEU A 129 -0.45 6.55 -10.58
N LYS A 130 0.88 6.62 -10.74
CA LYS A 130 1.56 6.27 -11.98
C LYS A 130 2.20 4.90 -11.86
N SER A 131 1.83 3.97 -12.73
CA SER A 131 2.51 2.66 -12.79
C SER A 131 4.01 2.84 -13.08
N THR A 132 4.84 2.05 -12.41
CA THR A 132 6.30 2.09 -12.54
C THR A 132 6.90 0.70 -12.43
N SER A 133 8.21 0.60 -12.66
CA SER A 133 8.97 -0.64 -12.57
C SER A 133 10.32 -0.38 -11.89
N SER A 134 11.27 -1.31 -12.02
CA SER A 134 12.63 -1.12 -11.54
C SER A 134 13.31 0.05 -12.25
N CYS A 135 14.17 0.77 -11.52
CA CYS A 135 14.98 1.83 -12.13
C CYS A 135 15.87 1.24 -13.24
N LYS A 136 16.03 1.99 -14.34
CA LYS A 136 16.96 1.60 -15.40
C LYS A 136 18.38 1.81 -14.88
N SER A 137 19.18 0.75 -14.93
CA SER A 137 20.62 0.76 -14.70
C SER A 137 21.36 1.44 -15.84
#